data_AF-A0A453F8Z1-F1
#
_entry.id   AF-A0A453F8Z1-F1
#
_cell.length_a   1.000
_cell.length_b   1.000
_cell.length_c   1.000
_cell.angle_alpha   90.00
_cell.angle_beta   90.00
_cell.angle_gamma   90.00
#
_symmetry.space_group_name_H-M   'P 1'
#
loop_
_entity.id
_entity.type
_entity.pdbx_description
1 polymer ?
#
loop_
_entity_poly.entity_id
_entity_poly.type
_entity_poly.pdbx_seq_one_letter_code
_entity_poly.pdbx_strand_id
1 'polypeptide(L)'
;PVHLSGETDGRELRGDESRRPNPLPSGLVSNLQSVLAARRPPSPEDAGSTAAEASAPTAETAADDAPAKPVVLLTCAGGIESPGLAALVDALVKGGRCDVHVCAPES
;
A
#
# COMPACT_ATOMS: atom_id res chain seq x y z
N PRO A 1 -8.64 53.34 30.66
CA PRO A 1 -7.28 52.77 30.56
C PRO A 1 -7.33 51.41 29.86
N VAL A 2 -7.01 51.45 28.58
CA VAL A 2 -6.84 50.31 27.69
C VAL A 2 -5.65 49.46 28.12
N HIS A 3 -5.77 48.14 27.97
CA HIS A 3 -4.69 47.29 27.45
C HIS A 3 -5.35 46.12 26.71
N LEU A 4 -5.60 46.36 25.42
CA LEU A 4 -5.52 45.31 24.41
C LEU A 4 -4.03 44.99 24.24
N SER A 5 -3.66 43.74 24.44
CA SER A 5 -2.51 43.15 23.75
C SER A 5 -2.99 41.82 23.19
N GLY A 6 -3.27 41.82 21.89
CA GLY A 6 -3.21 40.61 21.12
C GLY A 6 -1.75 40.23 20.94
N GLU A 7 -1.44 38.95 21.10
CA GLU A 7 -0.26 38.37 20.47
C GLU A 7 -0.66 36.99 19.97
N THR A 8 -0.82 36.92 18.65
CA THR A 8 -0.91 35.70 17.87
C THR A 8 0.46 35.02 17.93
N ASP A 9 0.68 34.12 18.89
CA ASP A 9 1.82 33.21 18.79
C ASP A 9 1.36 31.93 18.07
N GLY A 10 1.36 32.05 16.74
CA GLY A 10 1.36 30.91 15.84
C GLY A 10 2.71 30.20 15.94
N ARG A 11 2.89 29.39 16.98
CA ARG A 11 3.94 28.38 17.01
C ARG A 11 3.38 27.06 16.52
N GLU A 12 3.53 26.91 15.21
CA GLU A 12 3.88 25.68 14.51
C GLU A 12 3.46 24.39 15.22
N LEU A 13 2.35 23.81 14.74
CA LEU A 13 2.14 22.38 14.70
C LEU A 13 3.30 21.76 13.90
N ARG A 14 4.49 21.67 14.49
CA ARG A 14 5.58 20.87 13.94
C ARG A 14 5.13 19.43 14.09
N GLY A 15 4.48 18.92 13.04
CA GLY A 15 4.01 17.55 12.96
C GLY A 15 5.16 16.60 13.28
N ASP A 16 5.14 16.06 14.48
CA ASP A 16 5.90 14.86 14.85
C ASP A 16 5.19 13.63 14.26
N GLU A 17 4.95 13.66 12.95
CA GLU A 17 4.31 12.57 12.19
C GLU A 17 5.35 11.71 11.45
N SER A 18 6.64 11.82 11.79
CA SER A 18 7.73 11.19 11.01
C SER A 18 8.40 9.97 11.64
N ARG A 19 8.04 9.55 12.86
CA ARG A 19 8.56 8.28 13.43
C ARG A 19 7.50 7.55 14.25
N ARG A 20 6.32 7.32 13.69
CA ARG A 20 5.48 6.25 14.25
C ARG A 20 6.22 4.93 14.00
N PRO A 21 6.58 4.17 15.05
CA PRO A 21 7.17 2.85 14.85
C PRO A 21 6.16 2.03 14.04
N ASN A 22 6.63 1.40 12.97
CA ASN A 22 5.79 0.53 12.18
C ASN A 22 5.27 -0.58 13.11
N PRO A 23 3.94 -0.72 13.32
CA PRO A 23 3.39 -1.73 14.21
C PRO A 23 3.60 -3.16 13.69
N LEU A 24 4.10 -3.30 12.45
CA LEU A 24 4.39 -4.58 11.83
C LEU A 24 5.73 -5.14 12.30
N PRO A 25 5.84 -6.47 12.52
CA PRO A 25 7.10 -7.11 12.87
C PRO A 25 8.15 -6.91 11.78
N SER A 26 9.39 -6.66 12.17
CA SER A 26 10.50 -6.32 11.26
C SER A 26 10.75 -7.36 10.17
N GLY A 27 10.56 -8.65 10.47
CA GLY A 27 10.67 -9.73 9.50
C GLY A 27 9.64 -9.64 8.37
N LEU A 28 8.39 -9.27 8.71
CA LEU A 28 7.31 -9.08 7.74
C LEU A 28 7.56 -7.86 6.86
N VAL A 29 8.07 -6.77 7.45
CA VAL A 29 8.48 -5.57 6.70
C VAL A 29 9.59 -5.88 5.71
N SER A 30 10.63 -6.61 6.13
CA SER A 30 11.76 -6.97 5.27
C SER A 30 11.34 -7.90 4.12
N ASN A 31 10.50 -8.90 4.40
CA ASN A 31 9.96 -9.79 3.38
C ASN A 31 9.14 -9.02 2.33
N LEU A 32 8.23 -8.15 2.78
CA LEU A 32 7.42 -7.32 1.88
C LEU A 32 8.29 -6.39 1.03
N GLN A 33 9.29 -5.73 1.63
CA GLN A 33 10.21 -4.87 0.89
C GLN A 33 10.95 -5.65 -0.20
N SER A 34 11.43 -6.86 0.09
CA SER A 34 12.12 -7.72 -0.88
C SER A 34 11.21 -8.14 -2.04
N VAL A 35 9.99 -8.63 -1.73
CA VAL A 35 9.02 -9.06 -2.74
C VAL A 35 8.55 -7.90 -3.62
N LEU A 36 8.32 -6.72 -3.02
CA LEU A 36 7.91 -5.52 -3.75
C LEU A 36 9.04 -4.97 -4.62
N ALA A 37 10.29 -4.99 -4.13
CA ALA A 37 11.45 -4.61 -4.92
C ALA A 37 11.63 -5.52 -6.15
N ALA A 38 11.39 -6.83 -6.01
CA ALA A 38 11.46 -7.78 -7.12
C ALA A 38 10.35 -7.58 -8.17
N ARG A 39 9.24 -6.93 -7.80
CA ARG A 39 8.12 -6.61 -8.71
C ARG A 39 8.20 -5.23 -9.32
N ARG A 40 9.21 -4.42 -8.96
CA ARG A 40 9.37 -3.08 -9.53
C ARG A 40 9.58 -3.25 -11.04
N PRO A 41 8.72 -2.65 -11.89
CA PRO A 41 8.94 -2.71 -13.33
C PRO A 41 10.32 -2.11 -13.63
N PRO A 42 11.06 -2.65 -14.60
CA PRO A 42 12.35 -2.09 -14.98
C PRO A 42 12.13 -0.62 -15.33
N SER A 43 12.80 0.27 -14.59
CA SER A 43 12.88 1.67 -15.01
C SER A 43 13.51 1.67 -16.43
N PRO A 44 13.11 2.60 -17.32
CA PRO A 44 13.64 2.67 -18.69
C PRO A 44 15.18 2.91 -18.76
N GLU A 45 15.83 3.05 -17.62
CA GLU A 45 17.27 3.33 -17.45
C GLU A 45 18.09 2.04 -17.23
N ASP A 46 17.43 0.89 -17.02
CA ASP A 46 18.05 -0.41 -16.73
C ASP A 46 17.60 -1.48 -17.75
N ALA A 47 17.53 -1.11 -19.03
CA ALA A 47 17.34 -2.06 -20.13
C ALA A 47 18.71 -2.65 -20.57
N GLY A 48 19.42 -3.23 -19.61
CA GLY A 48 20.79 -3.69 -19.77
C GLY A 48 20.98 -5.14 -19.34
N SER A 49 20.51 -6.07 -20.18
CA SER A 49 20.95 -7.47 -20.22
C SER A 49 20.59 -8.38 -19.03
N THR A 50 19.47 -9.11 -19.14
CA THR A 50 19.51 -10.60 -19.26
C THR A 50 18.10 -11.13 -19.51
N ALA A 51 17.96 -11.89 -20.60
CA ALA A 51 16.79 -12.65 -20.96
C ALA A 51 16.71 -13.97 -20.19
N ALA A 52 15.51 -14.57 -20.20
CA ALA A 52 15.15 -15.95 -19.82
C ALA A 52 14.72 -16.12 -18.34
N GLU A 53 13.52 -16.59 -17.97
CA GLU A 53 12.40 -17.19 -18.69
C GLU A 53 11.09 -16.82 -17.97
N ALA A 54 10.13 -16.29 -18.72
CA ALA A 54 8.78 -16.03 -18.23
C ALA A 54 7.89 -17.24 -18.56
N SER A 55 7.60 -18.07 -17.56
CA SER A 55 6.36 -18.88 -17.58
C SER A 55 5.31 -18.12 -16.78
N ALA A 56 4.66 -17.15 -17.43
CA ALA A 56 3.41 -16.58 -16.96
C ALA A 56 2.26 -17.41 -17.56
N PRO A 57 1.26 -17.85 -16.78
CA PRO A 57 0.04 -18.36 -17.38
C PRO A 57 -0.63 -17.21 -18.13
N THR A 58 -0.80 -17.38 -19.44
CA THR A 58 -1.63 -16.53 -20.30
C THR A 58 -3.06 -16.57 -19.81
N ALA A 59 -3.47 -15.55 -19.05
CA ALA A 59 -4.87 -15.18 -18.92
C ALA A 59 -5.20 -14.26 -20.10
N GLU A 60 -6.07 -14.75 -20.97
CA GLU A 60 -6.42 -14.18 -22.26
C GLU A 60 -6.94 -12.74 -22.14
N THR A 61 -6.46 -11.92 -23.06
CA THR A 61 -6.83 -10.53 -23.31
C THR A 61 -8.28 -10.44 -23.76
N ALA A 62 -9.16 -9.92 -22.90
CA ALA A 62 -10.25 -9.06 -23.36
C ALA A 62 -9.74 -7.62 -23.21
N ALA A 63 -9.27 -7.04 -24.32
CA ALA A 63 -8.88 -5.63 -24.38
C ALA A 63 -10.14 -4.77 -24.29
N ASP A 64 -10.62 -4.57 -23.07
CA ASP A 64 -11.42 -3.41 -22.71
C ASP A 64 -10.43 -2.26 -22.54
N ASP A 65 -10.52 -1.22 -23.38
CA ASP A 65 -9.65 -0.02 -23.36
C ASP A 65 -9.83 0.82 -22.07
N ALA A 66 -10.53 0.28 -21.07
CA ALA A 66 -10.62 0.87 -19.75
C ALA A 66 -9.26 0.75 -19.02
N PRO A 67 -8.85 1.79 -18.29
CA PRO A 67 -7.67 1.70 -17.44
C PRO A 67 -7.84 0.53 -16.46
N ALA A 68 -6.89 -0.40 -16.47
CA ALA A 68 -6.90 -1.56 -15.57
C ALA A 68 -7.02 -1.09 -14.11
N LYS A 69 -7.81 -1.81 -13.31
CA LYS A 69 -7.99 -1.49 -11.90
C LYS A 69 -6.66 -1.66 -11.16
N PRO A 70 -6.32 -0.78 -10.21
CA PRO A 70 -5.17 -0.99 -9.35
C PRO A 70 -5.31 -2.28 -8.55
N VAL A 71 -4.23 -3.07 -8.52
CA VAL A 71 -4.14 -4.28 -7.69
C VAL A 71 -3.54 -3.90 -6.33
N VAL A 72 -4.22 -4.26 -5.23
CA VAL A 72 -3.79 -3.93 -3.86
C VAL A 72 -3.63 -5.18 -3.00
N LEU A 73 -2.51 -5.26 -2.27
CA LEU A 73 -2.25 -6.28 -1.26
C LEU A 73 -2.54 -5.72 0.14
N LEU A 74 -3.47 -6.35 0.86
CA LEU A 74 -3.82 -6.01 2.23
C LEU A 74 -3.22 -7.03 3.20
N THR A 75 -2.65 -6.52 4.30
CA THR A 75 -2.19 -7.33 5.42
C THR A 75 -2.64 -6.72 6.73
N CYS A 76 -2.99 -7.56 7.71
CA CYS A 76 -3.44 -7.13 9.02
C CYS A 76 -2.81 -8.01 10.09
N ALA A 77 -2.23 -7.40 11.13
CA ALA A 77 -1.67 -8.14 12.26
C ALA A 77 -2.75 -8.85 13.10
N GLY A 78 -4.00 -8.38 13.05
CA GLY A 78 -5.14 -8.99 13.74
C GLY A 78 -5.76 -10.20 13.03
N GLY A 79 -5.09 -10.72 12.00
CA GLY A 79 -5.52 -11.91 11.27
C GLY A 79 -6.56 -11.67 10.18
N ILE A 80 -6.83 -12.74 9.43
CA ILE A 80 -7.76 -12.76 8.30
C ILE A 80 -9.21 -12.54 8.75
N GLU A 81 -9.53 -12.95 9.97
CA GLU A 81 -10.85 -12.79 10.60
C GLU A 81 -11.04 -11.41 11.25
N SER A 82 -10.05 -10.51 11.16
CA SER A 82 -10.16 -9.16 11.72
C SER A 82 -11.35 -8.40 11.10
N PRO A 83 -12.30 -7.88 11.92
CA PRO A 83 -13.47 -7.17 11.40
C PRO A 83 -13.09 -5.92 10.61
N GLY A 84 -12.00 -5.26 10.98
CA GLY A 84 -11.48 -4.10 10.26
C GLY A 84 -10.96 -4.45 8.86
N LEU A 85 -10.32 -5.62 8.71
CA LEU A 85 -9.84 -6.11 7.41
C LEU A 85 -11.03 -6.45 6.51
N ALA A 86 -12.03 -7.15 7.04
CA ALA A 86 -13.24 -7.50 6.30
C ALA A 86 -14.00 -6.25 5.81
N ALA A 87 -14.19 -5.24 6.67
CA ALA A 87 -14.85 -4.00 6.30
C ALA A 87 -14.09 -3.21 5.21
N LEU A 88 -12.75 -3.21 5.27
CA LEU A 88 -11.93 -2.55 4.25
C LEU A 88 -12.02 -3.26 2.89
N VAL A 89 -11.92 -4.59 2.87
CA VAL A 89 -12.05 -5.39 1.64
C VAL A 89 -13.42 -5.14 1.00
N ASP A 90 -14.48 -5.20 1.81
CA ASP A 90 -15.85 -4.96 1.36
C ASP A 90 -16.01 -3.58 0.71
N ALA A 91 -15.47 -2.52 1.32
CA ALA A 91 -15.53 -1.17 0.76
C ALA A 91 -14.74 -1.01 -0.56
N LEU A 92 -13.61 -1.71 -0.72
CA LEU A 92 -12.80 -1.67 -1.93
C LEU A 92 -13.44 -2.44 -3.09
N VAL A 93 -13.98 -3.63 -2.80
CA VAL A 93 -14.65 -4.50 -3.77
C VAL A 93 -16.00 -3.90 -4.20
N LYS A 94 -16.82 -3.43 -3.26
CA LYS A 94 -18.11 -2.77 -3.58
C LYS A 94 -17.96 -1.55 -4.47
N GLY A 95 -16.87 -0.78 -4.27
CA GLY A 95 -16.57 0.36 -5.13
C GLY A 95 -16.08 -0.04 -6.52
N GLY A 96 -15.75 -1.31 -6.76
CA GLY A 96 -15.18 -1.79 -8.02
C GLY A 96 -13.85 -1.13 -8.39
N ARG A 97 -13.20 -0.47 -7.41
CA ARG A 97 -12.07 0.44 -7.64
C ARG A 97 -10.73 -0.28 -7.75
N CYS A 98 -10.60 -1.43 -7.11
CA CYS A 98 -9.35 -2.17 -7.03
C CYS A 98 -9.60 -3.67 -7.10
N ASP A 99 -8.62 -4.41 -7.60
CA ASP A 99 -8.53 -5.85 -7.41
C ASP A 99 -7.74 -6.12 -6.12
N VAL A 100 -8.35 -6.87 -5.19
CA VAL A 100 -7.85 -6.99 -3.82
C VAL A 100 -7.28 -8.38 -3.58
N HIS A 101 -6.04 -8.44 -3.10
CA HIS A 101 -5.42 -9.64 -2.54
C HIS A 101 -5.24 -9.46 -1.04
N VAL A 102 -5.56 -10.48 -0.26
CA VAL A 102 -5.45 -10.43 1.20
C VAL A 102 -4.43 -11.47 1.67
N CYS A 103 -3.49 -11.04 2.51
CA CYS A 103 -2.52 -11.90 3.17
C CYS A 103 -2.44 -11.51 4.64
N ALA A 104 -3.03 -12.31 5.51
CA ALA A 104 -3.06 -12.12 6.95
C ALA A 104 -2.94 -13.48 7.66
N PRO A 105 -2.44 -13.53 8.90
CA PRO A 105 -2.40 -14.78 9.67
C PRO A 105 -3.81 -15.32 9.92
N GLU A 106 -3.93 -16.63 10.16
CA GLU A 106 -5.24 -17.23 10.45
C GLU A 106 -5.80 -16.78 11.82
N SER A 107 -4.94 -16.43 12.77
CA SER A 107 -5.28 -15.82 14.08
C SER A 107 -4.12 -15.02 14.68
#